data_AF-A0A9D3LJM0-F1
#
_entry.id   AF-A0A9D3LJM0-F1
#
_cell.length_a   1.000
_cell.length_b   1.000
_cell.length_c   1.000
_cell.angle_alpha   90.00
_cell.angle_beta   90.00
_cell.angle_gamma   90.00
#
_symmetry.space_group_name_H-M   'P 1'
#
loop_
_entity.id
_entity.type
_entity.pdbx_description
1 polymer ?
#
loop_
_entity_poly.entity_id
_entity_poly.type
_entity_poly.pdbx_seq_one_letter_code
_entity_poly.pdbx_strand_id
1 'polypeptide(L)'
;MSIWMILPVSLPAFTITGIWVVYAMALHNQHVCPVDNWLYNQSCEMELPLQRGPVLCCTLDNVPLISKCGTLPPESCFFSLICSTGSFMVMVIVLLRYAHVIEKQQHCMLNTAGLSTGWICAAGLIMVGNFQVDHAKVLHYVGAGVAFPTSMLFLCLQCALSYRLAKTQSDYNMAYLRCTMSLLAFVSLVLSGVFFIQESFVLQHASAVFEWVFCLIIMLFYGTFAFEFGGVSGDTLMVLAKGGAQGQDGVCGRGEPAPGGEPLGCRKDPRPPVMTSSINMQTLEAGGWS
;
A
#
# COMPACT_ATOMS: atom_id res chain seq x y z
N MET A 1 5.16 18.32 -15.66
CA MET A 1 4.53 17.61 -14.52
C MET A 1 4.39 16.15 -14.92
N SER A 2 5.04 15.21 -14.22
CA SER A 2 4.98 13.78 -14.57
C SER A 2 3.58 13.22 -14.30
N ILE A 3 3.01 12.45 -15.23
CA ILE A 3 1.69 11.83 -15.08
C ILE A 3 1.61 10.93 -13.84
N TRP A 4 2.77 10.40 -13.41
CA TRP A 4 2.90 9.53 -12.24
C TRP A 4 2.58 10.23 -10.91
N MET A 5 2.58 11.57 -10.85
CA MET A 5 2.14 12.29 -9.64
C MET A 5 0.64 12.15 -9.37
N ILE A 6 -0.17 11.91 -10.41
CA ILE A 6 -1.62 11.78 -10.27
C ILE A 6 -1.95 10.54 -9.44
N LEU A 7 -1.16 9.47 -9.58
CA LEU A 7 -1.45 8.18 -8.96
C LEU A 7 -1.45 8.28 -7.41
N PRO A 8 -0.39 8.76 -6.73
CA PRO A 8 -0.41 8.95 -5.28
C PRO A 8 -1.49 9.90 -4.77
N VAL A 9 -1.92 10.90 -5.55
CA VAL A 9 -2.99 11.84 -5.16
C VAL A 9 -4.38 11.21 -5.35
N SER A 10 -4.55 10.43 -6.41
CA SER A 10 -5.82 9.77 -6.73
C SER A 10 -6.20 8.69 -5.73
N LEU A 11 -5.22 7.98 -5.14
CA LEU A 11 -5.46 6.95 -4.12
C LEU A 11 -6.23 7.50 -2.90
N PRO A 12 -5.74 8.52 -2.15
CA PRO A 12 -6.47 9.09 -1.04
C PRO A 12 -7.78 9.73 -1.50
N ALA A 13 -7.80 10.44 -2.63
CA ALA A 13 -9.03 11.07 -3.12
C ALA A 13 -10.14 10.04 -3.37
N PHE A 14 -9.82 8.92 -4.03
CA PHE A 14 -10.76 7.85 -4.30
C PHE A 14 -11.14 7.08 -3.03
N THR A 15 -10.15 6.61 -2.26
CA THR A 15 -10.41 5.76 -1.10
C THR A 15 -11.13 6.51 0.01
N ILE A 16 -10.68 7.73 0.37
CA ILE A 16 -11.32 8.53 1.43
C ILE A 16 -12.75 8.88 1.04
N THR A 17 -12.97 9.38 -0.18
CA THR A 17 -14.33 9.68 -0.66
C THR A 17 -15.19 8.42 -0.66
N GLY A 18 -14.64 7.30 -1.14
CA GLY A 18 -15.33 6.02 -1.19
C GLY A 18 -15.78 5.52 0.19
N ILE A 19 -14.90 5.51 1.19
CA ILE A 19 -15.27 5.04 2.54
C ILE A 19 -16.31 5.95 3.20
N TRP A 20 -16.27 7.27 2.95
CA TRP A 20 -17.31 8.19 3.43
C TRP A 20 -18.66 7.95 2.74
N VAL A 21 -18.66 7.61 1.44
CA VAL A 21 -19.88 7.21 0.73
C VAL A 21 -20.44 5.90 1.28
N VAL A 22 -19.59 4.91 1.53
CA VAL A 22 -19.98 3.63 2.18
C VAL A 22 -20.59 3.90 3.56
N TYR A 23 -19.96 4.75 4.38
CA TYR A 23 -20.51 5.16 5.67
C TYR A 23 -21.87 5.85 5.54
N ALA A 24 -22.00 6.81 4.61
CA ALA A 24 -23.26 7.53 4.40
C ALA A 24 -24.39 6.60 3.97
N MET A 25 -24.12 5.61 3.12
CA MET A 25 -25.10 4.59 2.74
C MET A 25 -25.48 3.70 3.94
N ALA A 26 -24.49 3.21 4.69
CA ALA A 26 -24.73 2.39 5.87
C ALA A 26 -25.54 3.14 6.95
N LEU A 27 -25.29 4.44 7.11
CA LEU A 27 -26.03 5.30 8.03
C LEU A 27 -27.47 5.51 7.54
N HIS A 28 -27.64 5.84 6.25
CA HIS A 28 -28.96 6.03 5.64
C HIS A 28 -29.82 4.78 5.74
N ASN A 29 -29.22 3.60 5.55
CA ASN A 29 -29.89 2.31 5.63
C ASN A 29 -30.00 1.78 7.06
N GLN A 30 -29.58 2.57 8.07
CA GLN A 30 -29.66 2.21 9.49
C GLN A 30 -28.95 0.89 9.81
N HIS A 31 -27.84 0.59 9.11
CA HIS A 31 -26.98 -0.57 9.37
C HIS A 31 -25.92 -0.27 10.44
N VAL A 32 -25.51 0.99 10.54
CA VAL A 32 -24.57 1.49 11.55
C VAL A 32 -25.12 2.74 12.23
N CYS A 33 -24.57 3.06 13.40
CA CYS A 33 -24.93 4.26 14.13
C CYS A 33 -24.10 5.48 13.71
N PRO A 34 -24.64 6.70 13.92
CA PRO A 34 -23.88 7.94 13.72
C PRO A 34 -22.56 7.92 14.52
N VAL A 35 -21.49 8.51 13.97
CA VAL A 35 -20.18 8.59 14.64
C VAL A 35 -20.25 9.52 15.86
N ASP A 36 -21.17 10.46 15.89
CA ASP A 36 -21.45 11.31 17.06
C ASP A 36 -22.33 10.63 18.12
N ASN A 37 -22.83 9.41 17.86
CA ASN A 37 -23.60 8.66 18.85
C ASN A 37 -22.69 7.84 19.79
N TRP A 38 -22.55 8.33 21.02
CA TRP A 38 -21.79 7.65 22.09
C TRP A 38 -22.69 6.89 23.07
N LEU A 39 -24.00 6.82 22.82
CA LEU A 39 -24.97 6.14 23.66
C LEU A 39 -25.28 4.75 23.08
N TYR A 40 -24.83 3.72 23.79
CA TYR A 40 -25.04 2.32 23.45
C TYR A 40 -25.81 1.60 24.55
N ASN A 41 -26.73 0.73 24.16
CA ASN A 41 -27.51 -0.10 25.06
C ASN A 41 -27.18 -1.58 24.86
N GLN A 42 -27.26 -2.38 25.94
CA GLN A 42 -27.05 -3.83 25.90
C GLN A 42 -28.14 -4.56 25.11
N SER A 43 -29.36 -4.02 25.11
CA SER A 43 -30.51 -4.61 24.43
C SER A 43 -31.38 -3.50 23.90
N CYS A 44 -31.64 -3.51 22.59
CA CYS A 44 -32.67 -2.67 21.98
C CYS A 44 -33.93 -3.51 21.78
N GLU A 45 -35.10 -2.92 22.04
CA GLU A 45 -36.39 -3.61 21.88
C GLU A 45 -36.68 -3.99 20.42
N MET A 46 -36.13 -3.23 19.48
CA MET A 46 -36.26 -3.45 18.03
C MET A 46 -34.91 -3.32 17.35
N GLU A 47 -34.71 -4.05 16.25
CA GLU A 47 -33.52 -3.91 15.41
C GLU A 47 -33.45 -2.51 14.78
N LEU A 48 -32.23 -1.98 14.60
CA LEU A 48 -31.96 -0.62 14.13
C LEU A 48 -32.75 -0.22 12.85
N PRO A 49 -32.90 -1.09 11.81
CA PRO A 49 -33.67 -0.76 10.60
C PRO A 49 -35.19 -0.64 10.81
N LEU A 50 -35.71 -1.16 11.93
CA LEU A 50 -37.14 -1.11 12.27
C LEU A 50 -37.48 0.06 13.18
N GLN A 51 -36.46 0.68 13.79
CA GLN A 51 -36.65 1.79 14.70
C GLN A 51 -37.07 3.07 13.94
N ARG A 52 -38.16 3.68 14.40
CA ARG A 52 -38.65 4.98 13.93
C ARG A 52 -38.69 5.95 15.10
N GLY A 53 -37.78 6.91 15.13
CA GLY A 53 -37.71 7.92 16.18
C GLY A 53 -36.52 8.87 16.01
N PRO A 54 -36.50 10.02 16.73
CA PRO A 54 -35.40 10.97 16.68
C PRO A 54 -34.13 10.46 17.40
N VAL A 55 -34.28 9.45 18.27
CA VAL A 55 -33.17 8.81 18.99
C VAL A 55 -33.16 7.33 18.61
N LEU A 56 -32.06 6.87 18.02
CA LEU A 56 -31.84 5.48 17.63
C LEU A 56 -31.18 4.73 18.79
N CYS A 57 -31.70 3.57 19.14
CA CYS A 57 -31.08 2.65 20.09
C CYS A 57 -30.03 1.82 19.36
N CYS A 58 -28.77 1.99 19.75
CA CYS A 58 -27.61 1.35 19.14
C CYS A 58 -27.04 0.27 20.05
N THR A 59 -26.76 -0.90 19.49
CA THR A 59 -25.97 -1.93 20.17
C THR A 59 -24.51 -1.84 19.72
N LEU A 60 -23.65 -2.63 20.37
CA LEU A 60 -22.23 -2.77 20.02
C LEU A 60 -22.02 -3.25 18.57
N ASP A 61 -22.97 -4.00 18.02
CA ASP A 61 -22.90 -4.51 16.65
C ASP A 61 -23.05 -3.40 15.59
N ASN A 62 -23.58 -2.23 15.99
CA ASN A 62 -23.80 -1.07 15.12
C ASN A 62 -22.71 0.00 15.25
N VAL A 63 -21.60 -0.27 15.95
CA VAL A 63 -20.47 0.66 16.02
C VAL A 63 -19.93 0.92 14.60
N PRO A 64 -19.72 2.19 14.20
CA PRO A 64 -19.38 2.55 12.81
C PRO A 64 -17.90 2.33 12.48
N LEU A 65 -17.41 1.09 12.67
CA LEU A 65 -16.13 0.63 12.11
C LEU A 65 -16.20 0.71 10.58
N ILE A 66 -15.08 0.99 9.91
CA ILE A 66 -15.07 1.12 8.44
C ILE A 66 -15.57 -0.18 7.80
N SER A 67 -15.07 -1.32 8.28
CA SER A 67 -15.46 -2.65 7.82
C SER A 67 -16.92 -2.98 8.11
N LYS A 68 -17.47 -2.50 9.24
CA LYS A 68 -18.89 -2.66 9.58
C LYS A 68 -19.79 -1.91 8.60
N CYS A 69 -19.41 -0.68 8.22
CA CYS A 69 -20.14 0.09 7.21
C CYS A 69 -20.22 -0.64 5.86
N GLY A 70 -19.20 -1.42 5.51
CA GLY A 70 -19.14 -2.19 4.26
C GLY A 70 -19.66 -3.63 4.35
N THR A 71 -20.52 -3.96 5.32
CA THR A 71 -20.92 -5.36 5.56
C THR A 71 -22.08 -5.82 4.67
N LEU A 72 -23.12 -5.00 4.53
CA LEU A 72 -24.36 -5.39 3.86
C LEU A 72 -24.44 -4.82 2.44
N PRO A 73 -25.17 -5.46 1.50
CA PRO A 73 -25.43 -4.87 0.19
C PRO A 73 -26.39 -3.67 0.29
N PRO A 74 -26.20 -2.61 -0.52
CA PRO A 74 -25.18 -2.45 -1.57
C PRO A 74 -23.82 -1.95 -1.07
N GLU A 75 -23.67 -1.59 0.20
CA GLU A 75 -22.45 -1.01 0.77
C GLU A 75 -21.22 -1.91 0.60
N SER A 76 -21.41 -3.22 0.76
CA SER A 76 -20.36 -4.22 0.66
C SER A 76 -19.76 -4.33 -0.74
N CYS A 77 -20.57 -4.10 -1.79
CA CYS A 77 -20.07 -4.05 -3.18
C CYS A 77 -19.16 -2.84 -3.39
N PHE A 78 -19.57 -1.68 -2.87
CA PHE A 78 -18.74 -0.47 -2.93
C PHE A 78 -17.46 -0.63 -2.10
N PHE A 79 -17.56 -1.18 -0.89
CA PHE A 79 -16.41 -1.42 -0.02
C PHE A 79 -15.40 -2.36 -0.67
N SER A 80 -15.85 -3.49 -1.24
CA SER A 80 -15.00 -4.41 -2.01
C SER A 80 -14.33 -3.71 -3.20
N LEU A 81 -15.08 -2.93 -3.97
CA LEU A 81 -14.52 -2.17 -5.10
C LEU A 81 -13.43 -1.20 -4.64
N ILE A 82 -13.71 -0.41 -3.60
CA ILE A 82 -12.77 0.58 -3.05
C ILE A 82 -11.49 -0.10 -2.56
N CYS A 83 -11.61 -1.15 -1.76
CA CYS A 83 -10.47 -1.89 -1.24
C CYS A 83 -9.66 -2.56 -2.36
N SER A 84 -10.33 -3.19 -3.34
CA SER A 84 -9.65 -3.91 -4.43
C SER A 84 -8.93 -2.95 -5.37
N THR A 85 -9.57 -1.85 -5.76
CA THR A 85 -8.94 -0.79 -6.56
C THR A 85 -7.82 -0.11 -5.78
N GLY A 86 -8.03 0.19 -4.49
CA GLY A 86 -7.03 0.76 -3.60
C GLY A 86 -5.79 -0.14 -3.47
N SER A 87 -5.96 -1.45 -3.30
CA SER A 87 -4.88 -2.43 -3.28
C SER A 87 -4.06 -2.43 -4.57
N PHE A 88 -4.72 -2.41 -5.73
CA PHE A 88 -4.01 -2.33 -7.01
C PHE A 88 -3.20 -1.03 -7.13
N MET A 89 -3.79 0.11 -6.78
CA MET A 89 -3.09 1.40 -6.77
C MET A 89 -1.90 1.41 -5.82
N VAL A 90 -2.05 0.84 -4.61
CA VAL A 90 -0.96 0.67 -3.64
C VAL A 90 0.16 -0.16 -4.23
N MET A 91 -0.13 -1.31 -4.87
CA MET A 91 0.89 -2.14 -5.50
C MET A 91 1.70 -1.37 -6.55
N VAL A 92 1.03 -0.58 -7.40
CA VAL A 92 1.69 0.24 -8.42
C VAL A 92 2.51 1.37 -7.79
N ILE A 93 1.97 2.09 -6.80
CA ILE A 93 2.71 3.16 -6.10
C ILE A 93 3.95 2.58 -5.42
N VAL A 94 3.83 1.46 -4.73
CA VAL A 94 4.96 0.81 -4.04
C VAL A 94 6.02 0.35 -5.04
N LEU A 95 5.62 -0.19 -6.19
CA LEU A 95 6.54 -0.60 -7.25
C LEU A 95 7.29 0.61 -7.85
N LEU A 96 6.59 1.70 -8.15
CA LEU A 96 7.20 2.94 -8.63
C LEU A 96 8.15 3.54 -7.57
N ARG A 97 7.76 3.50 -6.30
CA ARG A 97 8.60 3.93 -5.19
C ARG A 97 9.87 3.08 -5.11
N TYR A 98 9.75 1.77 -5.24
CA TYR A 98 10.87 0.85 -5.25
C TYR A 98 11.85 1.18 -6.39
N ALA A 99 11.36 1.39 -7.61
CA ALA A 99 12.17 1.76 -8.77
C ALA A 99 12.87 3.11 -8.58
N HIS A 100 12.13 4.12 -8.10
CA HIS A 100 12.66 5.45 -7.82
C HIS A 100 13.81 5.42 -6.80
N VAL A 101 13.71 4.57 -5.78
CA VAL A 101 14.76 4.42 -4.76
C VAL A 101 16.00 3.78 -5.36
N ILE A 102 15.88 2.78 -6.24
CA ILE A 102 17.02 2.14 -6.93
C ILE A 102 17.77 3.13 -7.83
N GLU A 103 17.04 4.01 -8.50
CA GLU A 103 17.64 5.04 -9.36
C GLU A 103 18.50 6.01 -8.54
N LYS A 104 18.08 6.34 -7.31
CA LYS A 104 18.78 7.29 -6.44
C LYS A 104 19.85 6.67 -5.53
N GLN A 105 19.71 5.40 -5.15
CA GLN A 105 20.57 4.67 -4.23
C GLN A 105 20.74 3.23 -4.73
N GLN A 106 21.96 2.69 -4.64
CA GLN A 106 22.22 1.28 -4.95
C GLN A 106 21.32 0.34 -4.13
N HIS A 107 21.12 -0.88 -4.63
CA HIS A 107 20.22 -1.88 -4.03
C HIS A 107 20.38 -1.97 -2.51
N CYS A 108 19.30 -1.69 -1.79
CA CYS A 108 19.24 -1.70 -0.33
C CYS A 108 18.16 -2.68 0.13
N MET A 109 18.49 -3.52 1.12
CA MET A 109 17.52 -4.45 1.73
C MET A 109 16.26 -3.74 2.22
N LEU A 110 16.41 -2.49 2.69
CA LEU A 110 15.32 -1.68 3.21
C LEU A 110 14.30 -1.30 2.11
N ASN A 111 14.78 -1.12 0.87
CA ASN A 111 13.90 -0.87 -0.27
C ASN A 111 13.11 -2.12 -0.66
N THR A 112 13.76 -3.29 -0.71
CA THR A 112 13.09 -4.57 -1.00
C THR A 112 12.10 -4.95 0.11
N ALA A 113 12.44 -4.69 1.37
CA ALA A 113 11.51 -4.86 2.50
C ALA A 113 10.31 -3.91 2.37
N GLY A 114 10.51 -2.66 1.90
CA GLY A 114 9.43 -1.74 1.60
C GLY A 114 8.50 -2.25 0.49
N LEU A 115 9.06 -2.82 -0.58
CA LEU A 115 8.27 -3.43 -1.66
C LEU A 115 7.43 -4.61 -1.14
N SER A 116 8.05 -5.55 -0.43
CA SER A 116 7.37 -6.74 0.06
C SER A 116 6.26 -6.40 1.06
N THR A 117 6.54 -5.53 2.03
CA THR A 117 5.55 -5.11 3.04
C THR A 117 4.37 -4.37 2.41
N GLY A 118 4.62 -3.51 1.41
CA GLY A 118 3.55 -2.83 0.68
C GLY A 118 2.65 -3.80 -0.11
N TRP A 119 3.20 -4.84 -0.73
CA TRP A 119 2.40 -5.84 -1.45
C TRP A 119 1.65 -6.79 -0.52
N ILE A 120 2.26 -7.20 0.60
CA ILE A 120 1.57 -7.98 1.64
C ILE A 120 0.41 -7.16 2.23
N CYS A 121 0.60 -5.86 2.45
CA CYS A 121 -0.46 -4.95 2.87
C CYS A 121 -1.61 -4.93 1.84
N ALA A 122 -1.30 -4.81 0.54
CA ALA A 122 -2.31 -4.82 -0.51
C ALA A 122 -3.10 -6.13 -0.55
N ALA A 123 -2.44 -7.28 -0.34
CA ALA A 123 -3.10 -8.58 -0.25
C ALA A 123 -4.05 -8.66 0.96
N GLY A 124 -3.61 -8.17 2.13
CA GLY A 124 -4.47 -8.05 3.31
C GLY A 124 -5.70 -7.17 3.06
N LEU A 125 -5.53 -6.02 2.39
CA LEU A 125 -6.62 -5.11 2.06
C LEU A 125 -7.62 -5.72 1.05
N ILE A 126 -7.17 -6.54 0.10
CA ILE A 126 -8.06 -7.32 -0.78
C ILE A 126 -8.92 -8.28 0.06
N MET A 127 -8.33 -8.98 1.02
CA MET A 127 -9.08 -9.88 1.90
C MET A 127 -10.12 -9.11 2.73
N VAL A 128 -9.72 -8.02 3.38
CA VAL A 128 -10.64 -7.17 4.18
C VAL A 128 -11.83 -6.70 3.36
N GLY A 129 -11.60 -6.25 2.12
CA GLY A 129 -12.65 -5.73 1.25
C GLY A 129 -13.61 -6.79 0.71
N ASN A 130 -13.14 -8.02 0.49
CA ASN A 130 -13.92 -9.08 -0.15
C ASN A 130 -14.56 -10.07 0.81
N PHE A 131 -14.06 -10.15 2.05
CA PHE A 131 -14.62 -10.99 3.11
C PHE A 131 -15.19 -10.08 4.18
N GLN A 132 -16.51 -9.92 4.22
CA GLN A 132 -17.19 -8.99 5.12
C GLN A 132 -17.12 -9.47 6.58
N VAL A 133 -17.01 -8.53 7.51
CA VAL A 133 -16.78 -8.83 8.93
C VAL A 133 -17.88 -9.66 9.56
N ASP A 134 -19.14 -9.58 9.11
CA ASP A 134 -20.21 -10.41 9.69
C ASP A 134 -20.47 -11.73 8.97
N HIS A 135 -20.05 -11.87 7.70
CA HIS A 135 -20.29 -13.06 6.90
C HIS A 135 -19.09 -14.02 6.83
N ALA A 136 -17.86 -13.48 6.90
CA ALA A 136 -16.62 -14.24 6.78
C ALA A 136 -15.56 -13.77 7.79
N LYS A 137 -15.95 -13.70 9.08
CA LYS A 137 -15.16 -13.20 10.23
C LYS A 137 -13.69 -13.60 10.22
N VAL A 138 -13.41 -14.90 10.09
CA VAL A 138 -12.05 -15.43 10.17
C VAL A 138 -11.17 -14.84 9.07
N LEU A 139 -11.65 -14.88 7.82
CA LEU A 139 -10.89 -14.35 6.68
C LEU A 139 -10.76 -12.82 6.75
N HIS A 140 -11.81 -12.13 7.20
CA HIS A 140 -11.77 -10.68 7.42
C HIS A 140 -10.67 -10.29 8.41
N TYR A 141 -10.66 -10.91 9.61
CA TYR A 141 -9.70 -10.58 10.66
C TYR A 141 -8.28 -11.05 10.32
N VAL A 142 -8.11 -12.15 9.58
CA VAL A 142 -6.80 -12.51 9.00
C VAL A 142 -6.33 -11.41 8.04
N GLY A 143 -7.22 -10.94 7.15
CA GLY A 143 -6.94 -9.83 6.24
C GLY A 143 -6.52 -8.56 6.99
N ALA A 144 -7.28 -8.17 8.03
CA ALA A 144 -6.99 -6.98 8.84
C ALA A 144 -5.67 -7.13 9.62
N GLY A 145 -5.44 -8.31 10.20
CA GLY A 145 -4.20 -8.66 10.91
C GLY A 145 -2.98 -8.71 9.99
N VAL A 146 -3.15 -8.89 8.68
CA VAL A 146 -2.08 -8.73 7.69
C VAL A 146 -1.95 -7.27 7.28
N ALA A 147 -3.04 -6.62 6.87
CA ALA A 147 -3.03 -5.28 6.30
C ALA A 147 -2.49 -4.22 7.27
N PHE A 148 -3.03 -4.16 8.49
CA PHE A 148 -2.70 -3.05 9.39
C PHE A 148 -1.24 -3.11 9.88
N PRO A 149 -0.71 -4.23 10.40
CA PRO A 149 0.68 -4.28 10.84
C PRO A 149 1.68 -4.12 9.69
N THR A 150 1.40 -4.69 8.51
CA THR A 150 2.32 -4.56 7.37
C THR A 150 2.30 -3.17 6.75
N SER A 151 1.14 -2.49 6.75
CA SER A 151 1.08 -1.06 6.42
C SER A 151 1.94 -0.22 7.38
N MET A 152 1.95 -0.58 8.67
CA MET A 152 2.76 0.13 9.65
C MET A 152 4.25 -0.09 9.47
N LEU A 153 4.64 -1.33 9.22
CA LEU A 153 6.02 -1.64 8.87
C LEU A 153 6.45 -0.90 7.60
N PHE A 154 5.59 -0.86 6.57
CA PHE A 154 5.84 -0.10 5.34
C PHE A 154 6.08 1.38 5.62
N LEU A 155 5.22 2.05 6.42
CA LEU A 155 5.36 3.45 6.81
C LEU A 155 6.71 3.71 7.51
N CYS A 156 7.10 2.87 8.48
CA CYS A 156 8.38 2.95 9.17
C CYS A 156 9.58 2.81 8.23
N LEU A 157 9.52 1.84 7.30
CA LEU A 157 10.57 1.65 6.30
C LEU A 157 10.67 2.86 5.36
N GLN A 158 9.53 3.41 4.91
CA GLN A 158 9.50 4.57 4.04
C GLN A 158 9.98 5.85 4.75
N CYS A 159 9.74 6.00 6.05
CA CYS A 159 10.36 7.05 6.86
C CYS A 159 11.88 6.95 6.85
N ALA A 160 12.43 5.75 7.11
CA ALA A 160 13.88 5.53 7.09
C ALA A 160 14.49 5.76 5.70
N LEU A 161 13.82 5.31 4.63
CA LEU A 161 14.25 5.60 3.25
C LEU A 161 14.21 7.10 2.95
N SER A 162 13.16 7.80 3.39
CA SER A 162 13.00 9.24 3.13
C SER A 162 14.14 10.03 3.75
N TYR A 163 14.55 9.73 4.98
CA TYR A 163 15.74 10.35 5.57
C TYR A 163 17.03 9.99 4.85
N ARG A 164 17.23 8.72 4.48
CA ARG A 164 18.43 8.28 3.77
C ARG A 164 18.57 8.92 2.39
N LEU A 165 17.46 9.24 1.75
CA LEU A 165 17.42 9.85 0.42
C LEU A 165 17.44 11.39 0.47
N ALA A 166 17.22 11.99 1.64
CA ALA A 166 17.15 13.45 1.77
C ALA A 166 18.49 14.11 1.47
N LYS A 167 18.47 15.09 0.56
CA LYS A 167 19.66 15.90 0.21
C LYS A 167 19.40 17.39 0.38
N THR A 168 18.15 17.81 0.27
CA THR A 168 17.71 19.20 0.41
C THR A 168 16.91 19.40 1.69
N GLN A 169 16.78 20.64 2.16
CA GLN A 169 15.94 20.97 3.30
C GLN A 169 14.47 20.56 3.07
N SER A 170 13.97 20.66 1.84
CA SER A 170 12.62 20.22 1.48
C SER A 170 12.46 18.71 1.64
N ASP A 171 13.48 17.92 1.29
CA ASP A 171 13.44 16.46 1.49
C ASP A 171 13.42 16.09 2.97
N TYR A 172 14.21 16.80 3.79
CA TYR A 172 14.19 16.62 5.25
C TYR A 172 12.83 17.00 5.84
N ASN A 173 12.23 18.12 5.44
CA ASN A 173 10.88 18.51 5.87
C ASN A 173 9.85 17.42 5.53
N MET A 174 9.94 16.82 4.34
CA MET A 174 9.09 15.69 3.94
C MET A 174 9.35 14.45 4.80
N ALA A 175 10.61 14.14 5.12
CA ALA A 175 10.95 13.03 6.00
C ALA A 175 10.39 13.24 7.43
N TYR A 176 10.49 14.46 7.98
CA TYR A 176 9.87 14.81 9.26
C TYR A 176 8.35 14.66 9.23
N LEU A 177 7.69 15.19 8.19
CA LEU A 177 6.25 15.04 8.00
C LEU A 177 5.84 13.56 8.00
N ARG A 178 6.52 12.72 7.22
CA ARG A 178 6.27 11.28 7.16
C ARG A 178 6.48 10.61 8.51
N CYS A 179 7.51 10.98 9.26
CA CYS A 179 7.73 10.45 10.61
C CYS A 179 6.63 10.84 11.58
N THR A 180 6.17 12.09 11.55
CA THR A 180 5.03 12.52 12.36
C THR A 180 3.77 11.73 12.00
N MET A 181 3.46 11.57 10.71
CA MET A 181 2.33 10.77 10.25
C MET A 181 2.45 9.30 10.68
N SER A 182 3.62 8.68 10.53
CA SER A 182 3.85 7.30 10.96
C SER A 182 3.72 7.13 12.48
N LEU A 183 4.17 8.09 13.27
CA LEU A 183 3.97 8.07 14.72
C LEU A 183 2.50 8.17 15.10
N LEU A 184 1.76 9.11 14.48
CA LEU A 184 0.32 9.27 14.72
C LEU A 184 -0.47 8.03 14.30
N ALA A 185 -0.10 7.41 13.18
CA ALA A 185 -0.71 6.17 12.72
C ALA A 185 -0.37 4.99 13.65
N PHE A 186 0.87 4.91 14.18
CA PHE A 186 1.23 3.90 15.17
C PHE A 186 0.40 4.03 16.45
N VAL A 187 0.30 5.24 17.00
CA VAL A 187 -0.53 5.51 18.18
C VAL A 187 -1.99 5.16 17.90
N SER A 188 -2.53 5.56 16.75
CA SER A 188 -3.92 5.26 16.37
C SER A 188 -4.16 3.75 16.25
N LEU A 189 -3.25 3.00 15.62
CA LEU A 189 -3.37 1.55 15.48
C LEU A 189 -3.34 0.84 16.84
N VAL A 190 -2.42 1.24 17.72
CA VAL A 190 -2.30 0.66 19.07
C VAL A 190 -3.55 0.95 19.89
N LEU A 191 -4.03 2.21 19.90
CA LEU A 191 -5.23 2.59 20.63
C LEU A 191 -6.47 1.88 20.08
N SER A 192 -6.61 1.80 18.74
CA SER A 192 -7.67 1.03 18.10
C SER A 192 -7.67 -0.42 18.57
N GLY A 193 -6.54 -1.13 18.49
CA GLY A 193 -6.45 -2.53 18.90
C GLY A 193 -6.68 -2.76 20.40
N VAL A 194 -6.09 -1.91 21.26
CA VAL A 194 -6.25 -2.03 22.72
C VAL A 194 -7.71 -1.80 23.14
N PHE A 195 -8.37 -0.80 22.54
CA PHE A 195 -9.75 -0.46 22.86
C PHE A 195 -10.76 -1.43 22.25
N PHE A 196 -10.44 -2.05 21.11
CA PHE A 196 -11.30 -3.01 20.43
C PHE A 196 -11.62 -4.25 21.29
N ILE A 197 -10.64 -4.69 22.09
CA ILE A 197 -10.75 -5.91 22.92
C ILE A 197 -11.49 -5.65 24.24
N GLN A 198 -11.77 -4.38 24.58
CA GLN A 198 -12.43 -4.02 25.84
C GLN A 198 -13.94 -4.27 25.77
N GLU A 199 -14.56 -4.63 26.90
CA GLU A 199 -16.03 -4.80 26.98
C GLU A 199 -16.81 -3.48 27.02
N SER A 200 -16.12 -2.34 27.21
CA SER A 200 -16.76 -1.03 27.31
C SER A 200 -17.21 -0.51 25.94
N PHE A 201 -18.50 -0.16 25.83
CA PHE A 201 -19.07 0.47 24.63
C PHE A 201 -18.32 1.72 24.19
N VAL A 202 -17.94 2.58 25.14
CA VAL A 202 -17.23 3.83 24.88
C VAL A 202 -15.85 3.55 24.28
N LEU A 203 -15.15 2.53 24.81
CA LEU A 203 -13.83 2.16 24.30
C LEU A 203 -13.94 1.54 22.91
N GLN A 204 -14.92 0.68 22.65
CA GLN A 204 -15.10 0.13 21.30
C GLN A 204 -15.50 1.19 20.26
N HIS A 205 -16.33 2.17 20.65
CA HIS A 205 -16.60 3.32 19.79
C HIS A 205 -15.31 4.13 19.53
N ALA A 206 -14.53 4.41 20.58
CA ALA A 206 -13.24 5.07 20.44
C ALA A 206 -12.28 4.27 19.52
N SER A 207 -12.30 2.93 19.60
CA SER A 207 -11.53 2.05 18.72
C SER A 207 -11.87 2.28 17.25
N ALA A 208 -13.17 2.42 16.93
CA ALA A 208 -13.61 2.76 15.58
C ALA A 208 -13.11 4.14 15.14
N VAL A 209 -13.19 5.16 16.00
CA VAL A 209 -12.62 6.48 15.69
C VAL A 209 -11.12 6.38 15.36
N PHE A 210 -10.35 5.61 16.14
CA PHE A 210 -8.92 5.40 15.87
C PHE A 210 -8.66 4.57 14.60
N GLU A 211 -9.52 3.63 14.24
CA GLU A 211 -9.46 2.93 12.94
C GLU A 211 -9.61 3.93 11.77
N TRP A 212 -10.60 4.82 11.84
CA TRP A 212 -10.80 5.88 10.85
C TRP A 212 -9.59 6.80 10.75
N VAL A 213 -9.09 7.29 11.89
CA VAL A 213 -7.90 8.15 11.92
C VAL A 213 -6.68 7.45 11.33
N PHE A 214 -6.45 6.18 11.70
CA PHE A 214 -5.36 5.37 11.15
C PHE A 214 -5.45 5.24 9.62
N CYS A 215 -6.63 4.90 9.10
CA CYS A 215 -6.88 4.78 7.66
C CYS A 215 -6.60 6.09 6.91
N LEU A 216 -7.14 7.21 7.41
CA LEU A 216 -6.94 8.53 6.82
C LEU A 216 -5.46 8.92 6.78
N ILE A 217 -4.72 8.70 7.87
CA ILE A 217 -3.28 9.01 7.93
C ILE A 217 -2.51 8.19 6.88
N ILE A 218 -2.79 6.89 6.74
CA ILE A 218 -2.14 6.04 5.73
C ILE A 218 -2.43 6.55 4.32
N MET A 219 -3.69 6.88 4.01
CA MET A 219 -4.07 7.40 2.69
C MET A 219 -3.33 8.71 2.38
N LEU A 220 -3.28 9.64 3.34
CA LEU A 220 -2.52 10.88 3.20
C LEU A 220 -1.01 10.62 3.07
N PHE A 221 -0.47 9.62 3.78
CA PHE A 221 0.94 9.25 3.70
C PHE A 221 1.29 8.81 2.28
N TYR A 222 0.47 7.95 1.65
CA TYR A 222 0.64 7.59 0.25
C TYR A 222 0.59 8.83 -0.65
N GLY A 223 -0.31 9.77 -0.38
CA GLY A 223 -0.40 11.06 -1.09
C GLY A 223 0.91 11.84 -1.11
N THR A 224 1.73 11.75 -0.07
CA THR A 224 3.03 12.44 -0.02
C THR A 224 4.01 11.97 -1.10
N PHE A 225 3.85 10.76 -1.67
CA PHE A 225 4.74 10.29 -2.75
C PHE A 225 4.59 11.09 -4.05
N ALA A 226 3.53 11.88 -4.19
CA ALA A 226 3.35 12.78 -5.33
C ALA A 226 4.56 13.71 -5.52
N PHE A 227 5.17 14.17 -4.42
CA PHE A 227 6.31 15.09 -4.47
C PHE A 227 7.56 14.44 -5.08
N GLU A 228 7.82 13.16 -4.85
CA GLU A 228 8.94 12.47 -5.50
C GLU A 228 8.59 11.90 -6.87
N PHE A 229 7.32 11.58 -7.10
CA PHE A 229 6.87 11.04 -8.39
C PHE A 229 6.87 12.09 -9.50
N GLY A 230 6.96 13.38 -9.14
CA GLY A 230 7.20 14.45 -10.09
C GLY A 230 8.50 14.30 -10.88
N GLY A 231 9.49 13.61 -10.31
CA GLY A 231 10.77 13.31 -10.96
C GLY A 231 10.85 11.94 -11.62
N VAL A 232 9.79 11.12 -11.59
CA VAL A 232 9.79 9.79 -12.24
C VAL A 232 9.80 9.98 -13.75
N SER A 233 10.83 9.44 -14.41
CA SER A 233 11.12 9.59 -15.84
C SER A 233 11.10 8.23 -16.55
N GLY A 234 11.42 8.21 -17.85
CA GLY A 234 11.61 6.97 -18.61
C GLY A 234 12.73 6.07 -18.06
N ASP A 235 13.74 6.65 -17.40
CA ASP A 235 14.86 5.90 -16.82
C ASP A 235 14.41 5.04 -15.63
N THR A 236 13.51 5.57 -14.78
CA THR A 236 12.89 4.81 -13.69
C THR A 236 12.14 3.58 -14.22
N LEU A 237 11.42 3.72 -15.34
CA LEU A 237 10.72 2.61 -16.00
C LEU A 237 11.71 1.62 -16.62
N MET A 238 12.83 2.09 -17.13
CA MET A 238 13.88 1.23 -17.69
C MET A 238 14.59 0.41 -16.60
N VAL A 239 14.72 0.92 -15.36
CA VAL A 239 15.20 0.14 -14.21
C VAL A 239 14.28 -1.06 -13.95
N LEU A 240 12.95 -0.87 -14.02
CA LEU A 240 11.99 -1.96 -13.90
C LEU A 240 12.14 -2.98 -15.05
N ALA A 241 12.34 -2.51 -16.29
CA ALA A 241 12.53 -3.38 -17.44
C ALA A 241 13.83 -4.21 -17.38
N LYS A 242 14.93 -3.62 -16.89
CA LYS A 242 16.23 -4.30 -16.76
C LYS A 242 16.28 -5.26 -15.56
N GLY A 243 15.60 -4.95 -14.47
CA GLY A 243 15.49 -5.86 -13.31
C GLY A 243 14.81 -7.20 -13.63
N GLY A 244 13.98 -7.26 -14.68
CA GLY A 244 13.42 -8.51 -15.21
C GLY A 244 14.39 -9.32 -16.09
N ALA A 245 15.44 -8.70 -16.63
CA ALA A 245 16.42 -9.35 -17.51
C ALA A 245 17.62 -9.97 -16.77
N GLN A 246 17.86 -9.57 -15.51
CA GLN A 246 19.00 -10.08 -14.70
C GLN A 246 18.69 -11.32 -13.85
N GLY A 247 17.49 -11.91 -13.98
CA GLY A 247 17.09 -13.11 -13.24
C GLY A 247 17.59 -14.45 -13.79
N GLN A 248 18.40 -14.47 -14.86
CA GLN A 248 18.86 -15.72 -15.49
C GLN A 248 20.36 -16.02 -15.43
N ASP A 249 21.23 -15.08 -15.05
CA ASP A 249 22.68 -15.31 -15.05
C ASP A 249 23.28 -15.06 -13.66
N GLY A 250 23.30 -16.09 -12.81
CA GLY A 250 23.83 -15.95 -11.46
C GLY A 250 23.99 -17.23 -10.64
N VAL A 251 24.27 -18.37 -11.26
CA VAL A 251 24.82 -19.53 -10.52
C VAL A 251 26.35 -19.45 -10.59
N CYS A 252 26.95 -18.67 -9.68
CA CYS A 252 28.39 -18.82 -9.40
C CYS A 252 28.55 -19.90 -8.33
N GLY A 253 29.08 -21.04 -8.76
CA GLY A 253 29.34 -22.21 -7.93
C GLY A 253 30.25 -21.89 -6.74
N ARG A 254 29.89 -22.50 -5.60
CA ARG A 254 30.64 -22.48 -4.35
C ARG A 254 31.87 -23.40 -4.50
N GLY A 255 33.06 -22.81 -4.63
CA GLY A 255 34.34 -23.53 -4.58
C GLY A 255 35.18 -23.00 -3.43
N GLU A 256 35.58 -23.87 -2.49
CA GLU A 256 36.51 -23.55 -1.40
C GLU A 256 37.88 -23.11 -1.94
N PRO A 257 38.58 -22.15 -1.30
CA PRO A 257 39.91 -21.76 -1.73
C PRO A 257 40.99 -22.70 -1.16
N ALA A 258 41.90 -23.14 -2.02
CA ALA A 258 43.19 -23.71 -1.61
C ALA A 258 44.12 -22.59 -1.06
N PRO A 259 45.02 -22.88 -0.11
CA PRO A 259 45.83 -21.84 0.53
C PRO A 259 47.06 -21.49 -0.32
N GLY A 260 47.21 -20.21 -0.70
CA GLY A 260 48.51 -19.67 -1.13
C GLY A 260 48.60 -18.89 -2.46
N GLY A 261 47.59 -18.11 -2.86
CA GLY A 261 47.69 -17.24 -4.05
C GLY A 261 47.18 -15.82 -3.81
N GLU A 262 47.93 -14.81 -4.29
CA GLU A 262 47.63 -13.37 -4.20
C GLU A 262 46.30 -12.97 -4.87
N PRO A 263 45.66 -11.86 -4.44
CA PRO A 263 44.36 -11.46 -4.97
C PRO A 263 44.47 -10.80 -6.35
N LEU A 264 43.88 -11.44 -7.36
CA LEU A 264 43.66 -10.86 -8.69
C LEU A 264 42.57 -9.79 -8.64
N GLY A 265 42.96 -8.53 -8.86
CA GLY A 265 42.05 -7.40 -8.95
C GLY A 265 41.14 -7.46 -10.19
N CYS A 266 39.86 -7.11 -10.01
CA CYS A 266 38.89 -7.00 -11.10
C CYS A 266 39.28 -5.89 -12.09
N ARG A 267 39.73 -6.28 -13.29
CA ARG A 267 39.93 -5.39 -14.43
C ARG A 267 38.57 -5.10 -15.08
N LYS A 268 38.22 -3.82 -15.25
CA LYS A 268 37.07 -3.39 -16.08
C LYS A 268 37.42 -3.59 -17.55
N ASP A 269 36.66 -4.41 -18.26
CA ASP A 269 36.77 -4.50 -19.73
C ASP A 269 36.13 -3.28 -20.42
N PRO A 270 36.74 -2.73 -21.48
CA PRO A 270 36.13 -1.75 -22.37
C PRO A 270 35.30 -2.42 -23.49
N ARG A 271 34.29 -1.70 -23.96
CA ARG A 271 33.35 -2.04 -25.07
C ARG A 271 34.03 -2.70 -26.31
N PRO A 272 33.32 -3.58 -27.05
CA PRO A 272 33.85 -4.20 -28.26
C PRO A 272 33.85 -3.24 -29.46
N PRO A 273 34.76 -3.44 -30.45
CA PRO A 273 34.89 -2.58 -31.62
C PRO A 273 33.92 -2.97 -32.76
N VAL A 274 33.56 -1.97 -33.56
CA VAL A 274 32.81 -2.09 -34.82
C VAL A 274 33.74 -2.64 -35.90
N MET A 275 33.36 -3.74 -36.54
CA MET A 275 34.12 -4.34 -37.65
C MET A 275 33.49 -3.93 -38.99
N THR A 276 34.18 -3.06 -39.74
CA THR A 276 33.93 -2.83 -41.16
C THR A 276 34.64 -3.92 -41.96
N SER A 277 33.91 -4.65 -42.81
CA SER A 277 34.48 -5.54 -43.83
C SER A 277 33.73 -5.35 -45.13
N SER A 278 34.48 -4.88 -46.13
CA SER A 278 34.13 -4.81 -47.54
C SER A 278 34.34 -6.17 -48.21
N ILE A 279 33.30 -6.74 -48.82
CA ILE A 279 33.41 -7.82 -49.79
C ILE A 279 32.49 -7.50 -50.98
N ASN A 280 33.07 -7.55 -52.17
CA ASN A 280 32.41 -7.37 -53.46
C ASN A 280 32.62 -8.67 -54.24
N MET A 281 31.56 -9.40 -54.61
CA MET A 281 31.45 -10.13 -55.88
C MET A 281 30.05 -10.79 -56.04
N GLN A 282 29.34 -10.29 -57.04
CA GLN A 282 28.45 -10.94 -58.02
C GLN A 282 27.86 -12.36 -57.78
N THR A 283 26.60 -12.43 -58.25
CA THR A 283 25.85 -13.53 -58.90
C THR A 283 24.87 -14.41 -58.10
N LEU A 284 23.68 -14.55 -58.74
CA LEU A 284 22.60 -15.55 -58.63
C LEU A 284 21.59 -15.32 -57.50
N GLU A 285 20.38 -14.79 -57.79
CA GLU A 285 19.23 -15.31 -58.54
C GLU A 285 18.12 -15.85 -57.61
N ALA A 286 16.94 -15.24 -57.78
CA ALA A 286 15.59 -15.81 -57.76
C ALA A 286 15.04 -16.59 -56.54
N GLY A 287 13.85 -16.14 -56.09
CA GLY A 287 12.90 -16.85 -55.21
C GLY A 287 12.68 -16.08 -53.90
N GLY A 288 11.56 -15.44 -53.58
CA GLY A 288 10.18 -15.65 -53.99
C GLY A 288 9.41 -16.40 -52.89
N TRP A 289 8.41 -15.71 -52.29
CA TRP A 289 7.32 -16.24 -51.45
C TRP A 289 7.77 -16.72 -50.05
N SER A 290 7.07 -16.51 -48.93
CA SER A 290 5.70 -16.07 -48.60
C SER A 290 5.67 -15.66 -47.13
#